data_AF-A0A2G9TV71-F1
#
_entry.id   AF-A0A2G9TV71-F1
#
_cell.length_a   1.000
_cell.length_b   1.000
_cell.length_c   1.000
_cell.angle_alpha   90.00
_cell.angle_beta   90.00
_cell.angle_gamma   90.00
#
_symmetry.space_group_name_H-M   'P 1'
#
loop_
_entity.id
_entity.type
_entity.pdbx_description
1 polymer ?
#
loop_
_entity_poly.entity_id
_entity_poly.type
_entity_poly.pdbx_seq_one_letter_code
_entity_poly.pdbx_strand_id
1 'polypeptide(L)' 'METRRYHHVLFTYPDPTPHKVLLTGSFFGWKMSLPMQREKDAFRLSITLPAGEHKYRFEVHRRKKRNETDAPYVFHN' A
#
# COMPACT_ATOMS: atom_id res chain seq x y z
N MET A 1 3.93 18.13 -31.65
CA MET A 1 4.00 18.35 -30.19
C MET A 1 2.98 17.43 -29.54
N GLU A 2 3.40 16.35 -28.88
CA GLU A 2 2.47 15.50 -28.13
C GLU A 2 2.00 16.23 -26.88
N THR A 3 0.71 16.56 -26.83
CA THR A 3 0.08 17.00 -25.59
C THR A 3 0.06 15.80 -24.65
N ARG A 4 0.87 15.84 -23.58
CA ARG A 4 0.79 14.84 -22.51
C ARG A 4 -0.59 14.98 -21.87
N ARG A 5 -1.49 14.07 -22.22
CA ARG A 5 -2.80 13.97 -21.58
C ARG A 5 -2.59 13.48 -20.16
N TYR A 6 -3.33 14.02 -19.22
CA TYR A 6 -3.29 13.59 -17.82
C TYR A 6 -4.65 13.00 -17.46
N HIS A 7 -4.62 11.96 -16.63
CA HIS A 7 -5.81 11.26 -16.17
C HIS A 7 -5.84 11.25 -14.65
N HIS A 8 -7.04 11.49 -14.10
CA HIS A 8 -7.30 11.25 -12.70
C HIS A 8 -7.54 9.75 -12.50
N VAL A 9 -6.72 9.13 -11.65
CA VAL A 9 -6.77 7.70 -11.37
C VAL A 9 -7.05 7.49 -9.89
N LEU A 10 -8.06 6.67 -9.61
CA LEU A 10 -8.41 6.24 -8.26
C LEU A 10 -7.85 4.84 -8.01
N PHE A 11 -6.87 4.74 -7.12
CA PHE A 11 -6.37 3.46 -6.62
C PHE A 11 -7.20 3.04 -5.41
N THR A 12 -7.68 1.79 -5.42
CA THR A 12 -8.44 1.20 -4.32
C THR A 12 -7.79 -0.12 -3.91
N TYR A 13 -7.50 -0.26 -2.61
CA TYR A 13 -7.08 -1.51 -2.00
C TYR A 13 -8.21 -2.00 -1.07
N PRO A 14 -9.01 -3.01 -1.48
CA PRO A 14 -10.27 -3.38 -0.83
C PRO A 14 -10.07 -4.36 0.34
N ASP A 15 -9.18 -4.02 1.27
CA ASP A 15 -8.96 -4.80 2.50
C ASP A 15 -8.72 -3.83 3.66
N PRO A 16 -9.62 -3.79 4.67
CA PRO A 16 -9.53 -2.86 5.79
C PRO A 16 -8.66 -3.36 6.94
N THR A 17 -8.12 -4.59 6.84
CA THR A 17 -7.34 -5.23 7.92
C THR A 17 -5.94 -4.65 8.14
N PRO A 18 -5.21 -4.15 7.12
CA PRO A 18 -3.90 -3.55 7.32
C PRO A 18 -4.01 -2.29 8.17
N HIS A 19 -2.95 -1.98 8.90
CA HIS A 19 -2.91 -0.72 9.65
C HIS A 19 -2.51 0.45 8.77
N LYS A 20 -1.79 0.19 7.67
CA LYS A 20 -1.30 1.19 6.73
C LYS A 20 -1.07 0.56 5.36
N VAL A 21 -1.47 1.27 4.31
CA VAL A 21 -1.19 0.92 2.92
C VAL A 21 -0.52 2.12 2.26
N LEU A 22 0.59 1.88 1.56
CA LEU A 22 1.26 2.88 0.74
C LEU A 22 1.19 2.47 -0.73
N LEU A 23 1.13 3.45 -1.63
CA LEU A 23 1.22 3.25 -3.08
C LEU A 23 2.56 3.77 -3.58
N THR A 24 3.31 2.93 -4.29
CA THR A 24 4.50 3.34 -5.03
C THR A 24 4.40 2.89 -6.49
N GLY A 25 5.18 3.49 -7.37
CA GLY A 25 5.14 3.16 -8.80
C GLY A 25 6.21 3.84 -9.64
N SER A 26 6.20 3.50 -10.93
CA SER A 26 7.10 4.05 -11.95
C SER A 26 6.96 5.57 -12.09
N PHE A 27 5.78 6.12 -11.83
CA PHE A 27 5.51 7.56 -11.83
C PHE A 27 6.31 8.35 -10.78
N PHE A 28 6.81 7.69 -9.73
CA PHE A 28 7.78 8.25 -8.78
C PHE A 28 9.19 7.66 -8.93
N GLY A 29 9.46 6.97 -10.03
CA GLY A 29 10.72 6.26 -10.23
C GLY A 29 11.03 5.24 -9.14
N TRP A 30 10.01 4.71 -8.45
CA TRP A 30 10.13 3.79 -7.31
C TRP A 30 10.89 4.36 -6.09
N LYS A 31 11.05 5.68 -6.00
CA LYS A 31 11.78 6.34 -4.90
C LYS A 31 10.88 6.87 -3.79
N MET A 32 9.57 6.91 -4.03
CA MET A 32 8.59 7.49 -3.11
C MET A 32 7.34 6.62 -3.04
N SER A 33 6.74 6.58 -1.86
CA SER A 33 5.45 5.94 -1.61
C SER A 33 4.49 6.96 -0.99
N LEU A 34 3.25 6.98 -1.47
CA LEU A 34 2.19 7.83 -0.94
C LEU A 34 1.28 7.04 0.01
N PRO A 35 0.94 7.58 1.20
CA PRO A 35 -0.04 6.95 2.06
C PRO A 35 -1.44 6.99 1.45
N MET A 36 -2.12 5.86 1.46
CA MET A 36 -3.53 5.79 1.07
C MET A 36 -4.42 6.16 2.25
N GLN A 37 -5.54 6.83 1.97
CA GLN A 37 -6.55 7.18 2.97
C GLN A 37 -7.39 5.95 3.30
N ARG A 38 -7.58 5.65 4.58
CA ARG A 38 -8.45 4.56 5.03
C ARG A 38 -9.91 5.03 5.01
N GLU A 39 -10.75 4.34 4.28
CA GLU A 39 -12.18 4.58 4.18
C GLU A 39 -12.93 3.28 4.48
N LYS A 40 -13.69 3.22 5.60
CA LYS A 40 -14.49 2.05 6.04
C LYS A 40 -13.87 0.68 5.73
N ASP A 41 -14.12 0.16 4.53
CA ASP A 41 -13.76 -1.19 4.08
C ASP A 41 -12.57 -1.24 3.09
N ALA A 42 -11.92 -0.11 2.81
CA ALA A 42 -10.85 -0.01 1.82
C ALA A 42 -9.83 1.10 2.13
N PHE A 43 -8.72 1.08 1.39
CA PHE A 43 -7.80 2.20 1.30
C PHE A 43 -7.90 2.82 -0.10
N ARG A 44 -7.99 4.15 -0.19
CA ARG A 44 -8.14 4.89 -1.44
C ARG A 44 -7.10 5.99 -1.59
N LEU A 45 -6.69 6.22 -2.84
CA LEU A 45 -5.79 7.32 -3.20
C LEU A 45 -6.11 7.78 -4.62
N SER A 46 -6.43 9.07 -4.76
CA SER A 46 -6.65 9.71 -6.04
C SER A 46 -5.41 10.52 -6.43
N ILE A 47 -4.84 10.23 -7.60
CA ILE A 47 -3.69 10.97 -8.15
C ILE A 47 -3.86 11.22 -9.64
N THR A 48 -3.26 12.30 -10.13
CA THR A 48 -3.22 12.61 -11.55
C THR A 48 -1.93 12.04 -12.15
N LEU A 49 -2.07 11.18 -13.18
CA LEU A 49 -0.94 10.56 -13.87
C LEU A 49 -0.92 10.96 -15.34
N PRO A 50 0.28 11.12 -15.95
CA PRO A 50 0.38 11.30 -17.40
C PRO A 50 -0.13 10.04 -18.11
N ALA A 51 -0.72 10.19 -19.29
CA ALA A 51 -1.13 9.10 -20.13
C ALA A 51 0.06 8.20 -20.48
N GLY A 52 -0.16 6.89 -20.46
CA GLY A 52 0.86 5.88 -20.71
C GLY A 52 0.73 4.69 -19.77
N GLU A 53 1.62 3.72 -19.96
CA GLU A 53 1.72 2.55 -19.09
C GLU A 53 2.45 2.93 -17.79
N HIS A 54 1.86 2.58 -16.66
CA HIS A 54 2.47 2.76 -15.34
C HIS A 54 2.46 1.45 -14.58
N LYS A 55 3.59 1.14 -13.95
CA LYS A 55 3.72 0.01 -13.04
C LYS A 55 3.62 0.52 -11.61
N TYR A 56 2.92 -0.22 -10.75
CA TYR A 56 2.69 0.18 -9.37
C TYR A 56 2.72 -1.02 -8.43
N ARG A 57 2.85 -0.74 -7.13
CA ARG A 57 2.80 -1.72 -6.05
C ARG A 57 2.16 -1.12 -4.81
N PHE A 58 1.40 -1.95 -4.09
CA PHE A 58 0.93 -1.65 -2.74
C PHE A 58 1.92 -2.18 -1.70
N GLU A 59 2.36 -1.31 -0.80
CA GLU A 59 3.18 -1.68 0.36
C GLU A 59 2.25 -1.78 1.58
N VAL A 60 1.92 -3.01 1.95
CA VAL A 60 0.89 -3.32 2.95
C VAL A 60 1.55 -3.64 4.28
N HIS A 61 1.29 -2.79 5.29
CA HIS A 61 1.77 -3.03 6.63
C HIS A 61 0.66 -3.62 7.49
N ARG A 62 0.91 -4.81 8.03
CA ARG A 62 0.03 -5.54 8.95
C ARG A 62 0.71 -5.67 10.31
N ARG A 63 -0.07 -5.62 11.39
CA ARG A 63 0.47 -5.97 12.71
C ARG A 63 0.64 -7.49 12.73
N LYS A 64 1.87 -7.98 12.93
CA LYS A 64 2.08 -9.40 13.27
C LYS A 64 1.47 -9.62 14.65
N LYS A 65 0.61 -10.62 14.80
CA LYS A 65 0.28 -11.13 16.14
C LYS A 65 1.55 -11.76 16.68
N ARG A 66 2.04 -11.29 17.82
CA ARG A 66 3.09 -11.98 18.57
C ARG A 66 2.43 -13.26 19.07
N ASN A 67 2.77 -14.40 18.47
CA ASN A 67 2.30 -15.67 18.99
C ASN A 67 3.04 -15.92 20.32
N GLU A 68 2.27 -16.18 21.38
CA GLU A 68 2.72 -16.45 22.74
C GLU A 68 3.37 -17.85 22.88
N THR A 69 3.92 -18.39 21.79
CA THR A 69 4.53 -19.74 21.74
C THR A 69 6.06 -19.71 21.82
N ASP A 70 6.66 -18.51 21.92
CA ASP A 70 8.09 -18.31 22.22
C ASP A 70 8.40 -18.32 23.74
N ALA A 71 7.46 -18.78 24.58
CA ALA A 71 7.77 -19.09 25.96
C ALA A 71 8.77 -20.27 25.95
N PRO A 72 9.98 -20.15 26.53
CA PRO A 72 10.86 -21.30 26.65
C PRO A 72 10.14 -22.37 27.47
N TYR A 73 10.04 -23.58 26.94
CA TYR A 73 9.64 -24.75 27.72
C TYR A 73 10.69 -24.94 28.83
N VAL A 74 10.40 -24.41 30.02
CA VAL A 74 11.21 -24.69 31.21
C VAL A 74 10.73 -26.01 31.79
N PHE A 75 11.41 -27.09 31.42
CA PHE A 75 11.27 -28.36 32.12
C PHE A 75 11.86 -28.22 33.52
N HIS A 76 11.03 -28.31 34.55
CA HIS A 76 11.51 -28.63 35.90
C HIS A 76 11.52 -30.15 36.06
N ASN A 77 12.66 -30.66 36.49
CA ASN A 77 12.90 -32.07 36.81
C ASN A 77 12.86 -32.26 38.33
#